data_AF-A0A1F9QGL5-F1
#
_entry.id   AF-A0A1F9QGL5-F1
#
_cell.length_a   1.000
_cell.length_b   1.000
_cell.length_c   1.000
_cell.angle_alpha   90.00
_cell.angle_beta   90.00
_cell.angle_gamma   90.00
#
_symmetry.space_group_name_H-M   'P 1'
#
loop_
_entity.id
_entity.type
_entity.pdbx_description
1 polymer ?
#
loop_
_entity_poly.entity_id
_entity_poly.type
_entity_poly.pdbx_seq_one_letter_code
_entity_poly.pdbx_strand_id
1 'polypeptide(L)'
;MRQRPARKMVRLVLMLRGAWLVPVSLMALAYAGYTLYTLGHLMRYPAGSAVPEFLEALLGAGLGAAFLFFTWRMWKKTWDLMLDRIYPEPSAVLWQAAWIVLAVILPGLVIWPKVQHLLLYAGEGANKGGLSQLKAAVADYRAAKGAYPAALEELERSGVIKKLPALWDKRGAGFPHKPSSAAAVYKTAAPRDSGDWAYVAAKDKAPLVFIDCTHKDSRGNPWSAY
;
A
#
# COMPACT_ATOMS: atom_id res chain seq x y z
N MET A 1 -12.13 -52.40 13.07
CA MET A 1 -12.87 -51.73 11.98
C MET A 1 -12.99 -50.24 12.33
N ARG A 2 -12.56 -49.31 11.46
CA ARG A 2 -12.76 -47.87 11.73
C ARG A 2 -14.23 -47.51 11.44
N GLN A 3 -14.89 -46.87 12.39
CA GLN A 3 -16.28 -46.43 12.25
C GLN A 3 -16.36 -45.35 11.16
N ARG A 4 -17.33 -45.44 10.23
CA ARG A 4 -17.52 -44.43 9.19
C ARG A 4 -17.93 -43.09 9.84
N PRO A 5 -17.31 -41.96 9.46
CA PRO A 5 -17.70 -40.67 9.98
C PRO A 5 -19.13 -40.31 9.56
N ALA A 6 -19.82 -39.51 10.38
CA ALA A 6 -21.19 -39.10 10.10
C ALA A 6 -21.27 -38.30 8.78
N ARG A 7 -22.26 -38.58 7.93
CA ARG A 7 -22.47 -37.86 6.64
C ARG A 7 -22.56 -36.34 6.82
N LYS A 8 -23.12 -35.86 7.94
CA LYS A 8 -23.19 -34.44 8.28
C LYS A 8 -21.79 -33.81 8.42
N MET A 9 -20.84 -34.54 9.02
CA MET A 9 -19.46 -34.10 9.16
C MET A 9 -18.75 -33.99 7.82
N VAL A 10 -18.94 -34.98 6.92
CA VAL A 10 -18.36 -34.95 5.56
C VAL A 10 -18.88 -33.74 4.77
N ARG A 11 -20.19 -33.48 4.79
CA ARG A 11 -20.79 -32.31 4.12
C ARG A 11 -20.24 -30.99 4.66
N LEU A 12 -20.11 -30.85 5.97
CA LEU A 12 -19.55 -29.66 6.60
C LEU A 12 -18.10 -29.41 6.16
N VAL A 13 -17.26 -30.45 6.16
CA VAL A 13 -15.86 -30.36 5.71
C VAL A 13 -15.80 -29.94 4.23
N LEU A 14 -16.65 -30.50 3.37
CA LEU A 14 -16.70 -30.13 1.95
C LEU A 14 -17.14 -28.68 1.73
N MET A 15 -18.18 -28.22 2.44
CA MET A 15 -18.62 -26.82 2.35
C MET A 15 -17.55 -25.84 2.80
N LEU A 16 -16.91 -26.10 3.95
CA LEU A 16 -15.81 -25.28 4.45
C LEU A 16 -14.66 -25.23 3.44
N ARG A 17 -14.28 -26.39 2.88
CA ARG A 17 -13.23 -26.47 1.85
C ARG A 17 -13.57 -25.67 0.60
N GLY A 18 -14.79 -25.80 0.09
CA GLY A 18 -15.25 -25.03 -1.08
C GLY A 18 -15.18 -23.52 -0.83
N ALA A 19 -15.62 -23.07 0.35
CA ALA A 19 -15.67 -21.65 0.70
C ALA A 19 -14.31 -20.95 0.65
N TRP A 20 -13.21 -21.62 1.01
CA TRP A 20 -11.87 -21.02 0.96
C TRP A 20 -11.04 -21.45 -0.25
N LEU A 21 -11.19 -22.69 -0.76
CA LEU A 21 -10.40 -23.15 -1.91
C LEU A 21 -10.71 -22.36 -3.17
N VAL A 22 -11.97 -21.96 -3.39
CA VAL A 22 -12.34 -21.19 -4.58
C VAL A 22 -11.64 -19.82 -4.61
N PRO A 23 -11.76 -18.95 -3.58
CA PRO A 23 -11.00 -17.69 -3.54
C PRO A 23 -9.49 -17.87 -3.66
N VAL A 24 -8.92 -18.85 -2.94
CA VAL A 24 -7.47 -19.12 -2.96
C VAL A 24 -7.02 -19.57 -4.35
N SER A 25 -7.81 -20.38 -5.05
CA SER A 25 -7.50 -20.80 -6.43
C SER A 25 -7.57 -19.63 -7.41
N LEU A 26 -8.57 -18.75 -7.27
CA LEU A 26 -8.67 -17.54 -8.07
C LEU A 26 -7.48 -16.60 -7.85
N MET A 27 -7.07 -16.40 -6.60
CA MET A 27 -5.87 -15.63 -6.26
C MET A 27 -4.61 -16.27 -6.84
N ALA A 28 -4.48 -17.61 -6.76
CA ALA A 28 -3.34 -18.33 -7.32
C ALA A 28 -3.25 -18.16 -8.84
N LEU A 29 -4.39 -18.26 -9.54
CA LEU A 29 -4.48 -18.05 -10.98
C LEU A 29 -4.18 -16.60 -11.37
N ALA A 30 -4.74 -15.62 -10.65
CA ALA A 30 -4.47 -14.20 -10.89
C ALA A 30 -2.99 -13.86 -10.69
N TYR A 31 -2.39 -14.37 -9.61
CA TYR A 31 -0.97 -14.18 -9.31
C TYR A 31 -0.08 -14.82 -10.38
N ALA A 32 -0.34 -16.08 -10.75
CA ALA A 32 0.40 -16.77 -11.81
C ALA A 32 0.25 -16.07 -13.17
N GLY A 33 -0.96 -15.62 -13.52
CA GLY A 33 -1.20 -14.85 -14.74
C GLY A 33 -0.42 -13.53 -14.76
N TYR A 34 -0.41 -12.80 -13.64
CA TYR A 34 0.35 -11.56 -13.51
C TYR A 34 1.88 -11.78 -13.61
N THR A 35 2.42 -12.82 -12.97
CA THR A 35 3.86 -13.11 -13.01
C THR A 35 4.30 -13.58 -14.39
N LEU A 36 3.51 -14.42 -15.06
CA LEU A 36 3.76 -14.81 -16.46
C LEU A 36 3.67 -13.62 -17.42
N TYR A 37 2.70 -12.73 -17.23
CA TYR A 37 2.59 -11.49 -18.01
C TYR A 37 3.84 -10.61 -17.82
N THR A 38 4.26 -10.41 -16.57
CA THR A 38 5.44 -9.59 -16.23
C THR A 38 6.71 -10.18 -16.82
N LEU A 39 6.92 -11.49 -16.66
CA LEU A 39 8.05 -12.20 -17.24
C LEU A 39 8.07 -12.09 -18.77
N GLY A 40 6.92 -12.31 -19.43
CA GLY A 40 6.79 -12.17 -20.87
C GLY A 40 7.03 -10.74 -21.37
N HIS A 41 6.62 -9.73 -20.60
CA HIS A 41 6.90 -8.33 -20.90
C HIS A 41 8.39 -8.02 -20.81
N LEU A 42 9.06 -8.42 -19.72
CA LEU A 42 10.50 -8.24 -19.52
C LEU A 42 11.34 -8.94 -20.60
N MET A 43 10.92 -10.14 -21.04
CA MET A 43 11.59 -10.86 -22.13
C MET A 43 11.46 -10.15 -23.48
N ARG A 44 10.39 -9.41 -23.73
CA ARG A 44 10.18 -8.66 -24.99
C ARG A 44 10.87 -7.30 -24.98
N TYR A 45 10.95 -6.66 -23.82
CA TYR A 45 11.51 -5.32 -23.64
C TYR A 45 12.56 -5.33 -22.53
N PRO A 46 13.77 -5.86 -22.79
CA PRO A 46 14.82 -5.89 -21.80
C PRO A 46 15.29 -4.45 -21.50
N ALA A 47 14.80 -3.89 -20.39
CA ALA A 47 15.30 -2.63 -19.87
C ALA A 47 16.72 -2.85 -19.30
N GLY A 48 17.58 -1.82 -19.33
CA GLY A 48 18.95 -1.93 -18.81
C GLY A 48 19.05 -2.31 -17.32
N SER A 49 17.96 -2.22 -16.54
CA SER A 49 17.82 -2.68 -15.16
C SER A 49 17.31 -4.12 -15.00
N ALA A 50 17.30 -4.93 -16.07
CA ALA A 50 16.51 -6.15 -16.15
C ALA A 50 16.87 -7.28 -15.16
N VAL A 51 18.09 -7.37 -14.61
CA VAL A 51 18.48 -8.61 -13.88
C VAL A 51 17.68 -8.80 -12.58
N PRO A 52 17.59 -7.83 -11.65
CA PRO A 52 16.80 -7.99 -10.43
C PRO A 52 15.32 -8.18 -10.73
N GLU A 53 14.77 -7.37 -11.64
CA GLU A 53 13.35 -7.45 -12.04
C GLU A 53 13.01 -8.81 -12.67
N PHE A 54 13.92 -9.36 -13.48
CA PHE A 54 13.78 -10.68 -14.06
C PHE A 54 13.86 -11.79 -13.02
N LEU A 55 14.81 -11.71 -12.07
CA LEU A 55 14.92 -12.67 -10.96
C LEU A 55 13.67 -12.63 -10.08
N GLU A 56 13.14 -11.44 -9.78
CA GLU A 56 11.89 -11.27 -9.04
C GLU A 56 10.71 -11.87 -9.80
N ALA A 57 10.60 -11.62 -11.11
CA ALA A 57 9.55 -12.17 -11.95
C ALA A 57 9.62 -13.71 -12.02
N LEU A 58 10.83 -14.27 -12.13
CA LEU A 58 11.08 -15.71 -12.17
C LEU A 58 10.76 -16.38 -10.83
N LEU A 59 11.20 -15.77 -9.72
CA LEU A 59 10.84 -16.21 -8.37
C LEU A 59 9.32 -16.16 -8.17
N GLY A 60 8.68 -15.07 -8.59
CA GLY A 60 7.22 -14.92 -8.57
C GLY A 60 6.50 -15.98 -9.39
N ALA A 61 6.99 -16.31 -10.58
CA ALA A 61 6.45 -17.39 -11.40
C ALA A 61 6.59 -18.76 -10.71
N GLY A 62 7.74 -19.03 -10.10
CA GLY A 62 7.99 -20.25 -9.31
C GLY A 62 7.04 -20.37 -8.11
N LEU A 63 6.84 -19.28 -7.35
CA LEU A 63 5.89 -19.24 -6.24
C LEU A 63 4.45 -19.42 -6.72
N GLY A 64 4.08 -18.80 -7.86
CA GLY A 64 2.76 -18.97 -8.47
C GLY A 64 2.50 -20.41 -8.89
N ALA A 65 3.47 -21.07 -9.53
CA ALA A 65 3.39 -22.48 -9.91
C ALA A 65 3.27 -23.40 -8.68
N ALA A 66 4.08 -23.16 -7.64
CA ALA A 66 3.99 -23.90 -6.39
C ALA A 66 2.59 -23.75 -5.75
N PHE A 67 2.06 -22.53 -5.72
CA PHE A 67 0.74 -22.25 -5.15
C PHE A 67 -0.39 -22.92 -5.94
N LEU A 68 -0.31 -22.93 -7.28
CA LEU A 68 -1.22 -23.68 -8.14
C LEU A 68 -1.12 -25.20 -7.92
N PHE A 69 0.09 -25.74 -7.76
CA PHE A 69 0.28 -27.16 -7.47
C PHE A 69 -0.37 -27.57 -6.14
N PHE A 70 -0.18 -26.76 -5.08
CA PHE A 70 -0.78 -27.05 -3.78
C PHE A 70 -2.31 -26.93 -3.79
N THR A 71 -2.86 -25.90 -4.45
CA THR A 71 -4.30 -25.75 -4.61
C THR A 71 -4.91 -26.92 -5.40
N TRP A 72 -4.27 -27.35 -6.49
CA TRP A 72 -4.67 -28.55 -7.23
C TRP A 72 -4.65 -29.83 -6.37
N ARG A 73 -3.58 -30.04 -5.58
CA ARG A 73 -3.49 -31.19 -4.67
C ARG A 73 -4.60 -31.19 -3.62
N MET A 74 -4.99 -30.01 -3.13
CA MET A 74 -6.10 -29.86 -2.20
C MET A 74 -7.45 -30.14 -2.87
N TRP A 75 -7.67 -29.66 -4.09
CA TRP A 75 -8.83 -30.00 -4.90
C TRP A 75 -8.96 -31.51 -5.13
N LYS A 76 -7.86 -32.18 -5.51
CA LYS A 76 -7.83 -33.64 -5.69
C LYS A 76 -8.28 -34.38 -4.42
N LYS A 77 -7.74 -34.00 -3.26
CA LYS A 77 -8.15 -34.60 -1.96
C LYS A 77 -9.61 -34.31 -1.64
N THR A 78 -10.12 -33.12 -1.96
CA THR A 78 -11.53 -32.77 -1.78
C THR A 78 -12.43 -33.62 -2.68
N TRP A 79 -12.01 -33.85 -3.92
CA TRP A 79 -12.69 -34.73 -4.86
C TRP A 79 -12.71 -36.19 -4.38
N ASP A 80 -11.58 -36.70 -3.87
CA ASP A 80 -11.50 -38.06 -3.32
C ASP A 80 -12.39 -38.24 -2.08
N LEU A 81 -12.55 -37.20 -1.24
CA LEU A 81 -13.52 -37.19 -0.15
C LEU A 81 -14.97 -37.18 -0.65
N MET A 82 -15.27 -36.42 -1.72
CA MET A 82 -16.61 -36.40 -2.34
C MET A 82 -17.00 -37.75 -2.93
N LEU A 83 -16.03 -38.49 -3.47
CA LEU A 83 -16.22 -39.81 -4.06
C LEU A 83 -16.13 -40.95 -3.04
N ASP A 84 -16.12 -40.65 -1.73
CA ASP A 84 -15.97 -41.63 -0.64
C ASP A 84 -14.73 -42.56 -0.79
N ARG A 85 -13.69 -42.12 -1.52
CA ARG A 85 -12.46 -42.88 -1.73
C ARG A 85 -11.52 -42.80 -0.53
N ILE A 86 -11.60 -41.71 0.22
CA ILE A 86 -10.76 -41.42 1.39
C ILE A 86 -11.67 -40.91 2.51
N TYR A 87 -11.38 -41.27 3.76
CA TYR A 87 -12.04 -40.70 4.94
C TYR A 87 -11.13 -39.64 5.60
N PRO A 88 -11.68 -38.54 6.13
CA PRO A 88 -10.90 -37.53 6.80
C PRO A 88 -10.29 -38.08 8.08
N GLU A 89 -8.97 -38.10 8.17
CA GLU A 89 -8.27 -38.35 9.42
C GLU A 89 -8.44 -37.17 10.38
N PRO A 90 -8.42 -37.37 11.71
CA PRO A 90 -8.51 -36.27 12.67
C PRO A 90 -7.42 -35.19 12.45
N SER A 91 -6.22 -35.62 12.03
CA SER A 91 -5.10 -34.74 11.63
C SER A 91 -5.42 -33.84 10.44
N ALA A 92 -6.39 -34.20 9.60
CA ALA A 92 -6.76 -33.43 8.41
C ALA A 92 -7.36 -32.06 8.76
N VAL A 93 -7.90 -31.88 9.96
CA VAL A 93 -8.39 -30.58 10.45
C VAL A 93 -7.21 -29.65 10.77
N LEU A 94 -6.20 -30.16 11.51
CA LEU A 94 -4.99 -29.38 11.82
C LEU A 94 -4.24 -28.97 10.56
N TRP A 95 -4.09 -29.89 9.60
CA TRP A 95 -3.48 -29.57 8.31
C TRP A 95 -4.28 -28.53 7.52
N GLN A 96 -5.62 -28.59 7.53
CA GLN A 96 -6.45 -27.57 6.88
C GLN A 96 -6.30 -26.20 7.52
N ALA A 97 -6.27 -26.14 8.86
CA ALA A 97 -6.03 -24.88 9.57
C ALA A 97 -4.66 -24.29 9.20
N ALA A 98 -3.60 -25.12 9.18
CA ALA A 98 -2.26 -24.68 8.77
C ALA A 98 -2.25 -24.12 7.33
N TRP A 99 -2.92 -24.79 6.39
CA TRP A 99 -3.01 -24.32 5.00
C TRP A 99 -3.81 -23.03 4.86
N ILE A 100 -4.91 -22.86 5.60
CA ILE A 100 -5.68 -21.62 5.60
C ILE A 100 -4.82 -20.47 6.12
N VAL A 101 -4.10 -20.68 7.22
CA VAL A 101 -3.17 -19.69 7.78
C VAL A 101 -2.10 -19.31 6.76
N LEU A 102 -1.45 -20.29 6.12
CA LEU A 102 -0.45 -20.03 5.08
C LEU A 102 -1.03 -19.30 3.87
N ALA A 103 -2.24 -19.68 3.42
CA ALA A 103 -2.91 -19.06 2.29
C ALA A 103 -3.32 -17.59 2.54
N VAL A 104 -3.44 -17.18 3.81
CA VAL A 104 -3.71 -15.78 4.18
C VAL A 104 -2.40 -15.02 4.41
N ILE A 105 -1.46 -15.60 5.16
CA ILE A 105 -0.22 -14.92 5.55
C ILE A 105 0.71 -14.72 4.36
N LEU A 106 0.91 -15.75 3.52
CA LEU A 106 1.90 -15.68 2.44
C LEU A 106 1.54 -14.60 1.39
N PRO A 107 0.30 -14.50 0.89
CA PRO A 107 -0.06 -13.38 0.02
C PRO A 107 0.07 -12.04 0.73
N GLY A 108 -0.25 -11.98 2.03
CA GLY A 108 -0.03 -10.80 2.85
C GLY A 108 1.42 -10.32 2.79
N LEU A 109 2.39 -11.21 3.01
CA LEU A 109 3.83 -10.88 2.96
C LEU A 109 4.32 -10.42 1.58
N VAL A 110 3.75 -10.95 0.50
CA VAL A 110 4.12 -10.57 -0.88
C VAL A 110 3.45 -9.28 -1.32
N ILE A 111 2.19 -9.08 -0.95
CA ILE A 111 1.37 -7.93 -1.36
C ILE A 111 1.68 -6.71 -0.49
N TRP A 112 2.01 -6.91 0.79
CA TRP A 112 2.19 -5.82 1.76
C TRP A 112 3.24 -4.78 1.35
N PRO A 113 4.46 -5.13 0.88
CA PRO A 113 5.42 -4.14 0.41
C PRO A 113 4.86 -3.27 -0.73
N LYS A 114 4.14 -3.87 -1.69
CA LYS A 114 3.50 -3.13 -2.79
C LYS A 114 2.40 -2.20 -2.28
N VAL A 115 1.61 -2.66 -1.31
CA VAL A 115 0.60 -1.83 -0.65
C VAL A 115 1.26 -0.67 0.09
N GLN A 116 2.37 -0.89 0.78
CA GLN A 116 3.12 0.20 1.44
C GLN A 116 3.61 1.25 0.44
N HIS A 117 4.14 0.85 -0.70
CA HIS A 117 4.53 1.79 -1.76
C HIS A 117 3.35 2.59 -2.31
N LEU A 118 2.19 1.94 -2.52
CA LEU A 118 0.98 2.63 -2.95
C LEU A 118 0.46 3.61 -1.90
N LEU A 119 0.47 3.22 -0.62
CA LEU A 119 0.09 4.09 0.49
C LEU A 119 1.04 5.28 0.63
N LEU A 120 2.34 5.05 0.45
CA LEU A 120 3.36 6.11 0.43
C LEU A 120 3.04 7.07 -0.71
N TYR A 121 2.98 6.58 -1.94
CA TYR A 121 2.68 7.39 -3.13
C TYR A 121 1.36 8.19 -3.00
N ALA A 122 0.31 7.58 -2.46
CA ALA A 122 -0.96 8.25 -2.20
C ALA A 122 -0.82 9.37 -1.15
N GLY A 123 -0.10 9.12 -0.05
CA GLY A 123 0.18 10.13 0.96
C GLY A 123 1.08 11.25 0.43
N GLU A 124 2.01 10.95 -0.48
CA GLU A 124 2.83 11.96 -1.14
C GLU A 124 1.98 12.90 -1.99
N GLY A 125 1.04 12.33 -2.75
CA GLY A 125 0.05 13.09 -3.51
C GLY A 125 -0.81 13.98 -2.61
N ALA A 126 -1.23 13.47 -1.45
CA ALA A 126 -1.98 14.25 -0.47
C ALA A 126 -1.18 15.43 0.09
N ASN A 127 0.09 15.24 0.46
CA ASN A 127 0.97 16.32 0.92
C ASN A 127 1.13 17.41 -0.15
N LYS A 128 1.38 17.02 -1.41
CA LYS A 128 1.50 17.95 -2.55
C LYS A 128 0.18 18.70 -2.81
N GLY A 129 -0.95 18.00 -2.70
CA GLY A 129 -2.28 18.60 -2.78
C GLY A 129 -2.50 19.63 -1.66
N GLY A 130 -2.15 19.30 -0.43
CA GLY A 130 -2.21 20.23 0.72
C GLY A 130 -1.34 21.47 0.50
N LEU A 131 -0.12 21.30 -0.03
CA LEU A 131 0.75 22.42 -0.38
C LEU A 131 0.11 23.35 -1.43
N SER A 132 -0.46 22.76 -2.49
CA SER A 132 -1.15 23.54 -3.52
C SER A 132 -2.35 24.31 -2.96
N GLN A 133 -3.12 23.69 -2.05
CA GLN A 133 -4.24 24.33 -1.36
C GLN A 133 -3.77 25.50 -0.49
N LEU A 134 -2.66 25.36 0.23
CA LEU A 134 -2.07 26.44 1.03
C LEU A 134 -1.62 27.61 0.15
N LYS A 135 -0.94 27.33 -0.97
CA LYS A 135 -0.53 28.38 -1.91
C LYS A 135 -1.74 29.14 -2.48
N ALA A 136 -2.82 28.45 -2.82
CA ALA A 136 -4.07 29.07 -3.24
C ALA A 136 -4.70 29.92 -2.11
N ALA A 137 -4.81 29.38 -0.89
CA ALA A 137 -5.35 30.10 0.26
C ALA A 137 -4.56 31.36 0.60
N VAL A 138 -3.23 31.35 0.45
CA VAL A 138 -2.38 32.54 0.61
C VAL A 138 -2.69 33.60 -0.45
N ALA A 139 -2.94 33.19 -1.70
CA ALA A 139 -3.34 34.10 -2.76
C ALA A 139 -4.74 34.70 -2.48
N ASP A 140 -5.70 33.88 -2.06
CA ASP A 140 -7.06 34.31 -1.69
C ASP A 140 -7.03 35.28 -0.50
N TYR A 141 -6.20 35.00 0.51
CA TYR A 141 -5.98 35.89 1.64
C TYR A 141 -5.51 37.27 1.18
N ARG A 142 -4.52 37.32 0.28
CA ARG A 142 -4.04 38.58 -0.29
C ARG A 142 -5.11 39.30 -1.09
N ALA A 143 -5.89 38.58 -1.89
CA ALA A 143 -6.98 39.19 -2.66
C ALA A 143 -8.03 39.83 -1.73
N ALA A 144 -8.33 39.21 -0.59
CA ALA A 144 -9.31 39.70 0.36
C ALA A 144 -8.78 40.82 1.29
N LYS A 145 -7.50 40.77 1.69
CA LYS A 145 -6.93 41.66 2.72
C LYS A 145 -5.96 42.71 2.16
N GLY A 146 -5.60 42.63 0.88
CA GLY A 146 -4.64 43.52 0.24
C GLY A 146 -3.17 43.23 0.56
N ALA A 147 -2.89 42.31 1.50
CA ALA A 147 -1.55 41.90 1.91
C ALA A 147 -1.48 40.39 2.13
N TYR A 148 -0.29 39.80 1.95
CA TYR A 148 -0.05 38.40 2.31
C TYR A 148 -0.08 38.21 3.84
N PRO A 149 -0.44 37.01 4.34
CA PRO A 149 -0.47 36.75 5.78
C PRO A 149 0.95 36.80 6.36
N ALA A 150 1.06 37.18 7.63
CA ALA A 150 2.36 37.17 8.33
C ALA A 150 2.82 35.74 8.66
N ALA A 151 1.87 34.81 8.83
CA ALA A 151 2.09 33.39 9.09
C ALA A 151 0.89 32.56 8.59
N LEU A 152 1.08 31.26 8.34
CA LEU A 152 0.01 30.41 7.79
C LEU A 152 -1.18 30.23 8.76
N GLU A 153 -0.96 30.34 10.06
CA GLU A 153 -2.00 30.29 11.10
C GLU A 153 -2.99 31.47 10.99
N GLU A 154 -2.62 32.54 10.29
CA GLU A 154 -3.52 33.65 9.98
C GLU A 154 -4.60 33.26 8.97
N LEU A 155 -4.33 32.27 8.10
CA LEU A 155 -5.32 31.72 7.18
C LEU A 155 -6.47 31.04 7.93
N GLU A 156 -6.16 30.31 9.01
CA GLU A 156 -7.17 29.72 9.90
C GLU A 156 -7.93 30.81 10.67
N ARG A 157 -7.21 31.74 11.30
CA ARG A 157 -7.80 32.81 12.12
C ARG A 157 -8.72 33.73 11.32
N SER A 158 -8.41 33.97 10.04
CA SER A 158 -9.24 34.76 9.14
C SER A 158 -10.42 34.00 8.52
N GLY A 159 -10.46 32.68 8.70
CA GLY A 159 -11.49 31.82 8.12
C GLY A 159 -11.32 31.53 6.62
N VAL A 160 -10.19 31.90 6.01
CA VAL A 160 -9.89 31.53 4.60
C VAL A 160 -9.78 30.02 4.46
N ILE A 161 -9.21 29.35 5.46
CA ILE A 161 -9.25 27.90 5.60
C ILE A 161 -9.81 27.53 6.96
N LYS A 162 -10.47 26.37 7.05
CA LYS A 162 -10.98 25.86 8.32
C LYS A 162 -9.85 25.39 9.25
N LYS A 163 -8.84 24.75 8.66
CA LYS A 163 -7.67 24.20 9.36
C LYS A 163 -6.54 23.97 8.36
N LEU A 164 -5.30 24.11 8.80
CA LEU A 164 -4.10 23.72 8.08
C LEU A 164 -4.15 22.23 7.78
N PRO A 165 -3.88 21.82 6.52
CA PRO A 165 -3.82 20.42 6.16
C PRO A 165 -2.71 19.73 6.95
N ALA A 166 -2.96 18.50 7.39
CA ALA A 166 -1.93 17.70 8.03
C ALA A 166 -0.93 17.20 6.98
N LEU A 167 0.36 17.38 7.25
CA LEU A 167 1.45 16.67 6.64
C LEU A 167 1.58 15.28 7.24
N TRP A 168 2.09 14.37 6.40
CA TRP A 168 2.47 13.00 6.72
C TRP A 168 1.29 12.14 7.16
N ASP A 169 1.04 11.10 6.36
CA ASP A 169 -0.07 10.23 6.61
C ASP A 169 0.14 9.37 7.86
N LYS A 170 -0.93 9.23 8.67
CA LYS A 170 -0.99 8.34 9.83
C LYS A 170 -0.95 6.86 9.48
N ARG A 171 -1.18 6.49 8.21
CA ARG A 171 -1.27 5.10 7.74
C ARG A 171 0.06 4.32 7.79
N GLY A 172 1.13 4.89 8.34
CA GLY A 172 2.39 4.17 8.59
C GLY A 172 3.14 3.82 7.31
N ALA A 173 2.99 4.63 6.26
CA ALA A 173 3.56 4.38 4.94
C ALA A 173 5.07 4.63 4.83
N GLY A 174 5.79 4.77 5.95
CA GLY A 174 7.23 5.04 5.96
C GLY A 174 7.62 6.50 5.70
N PHE A 175 6.75 7.46 6.03
CA PHE A 175 7.13 8.87 6.00
C PHE A 175 8.23 9.18 7.04
N PRO A 176 9.15 10.12 6.74
CA PRO A 176 10.29 10.41 7.62
C PRO A 176 9.89 11.10 8.93
N HIS A 177 8.72 11.74 8.93
CA HIS A 177 8.24 12.56 10.04
C HIS A 177 6.89 12.07 10.56
N LYS A 178 6.60 12.40 11.83
CA LYS A 178 5.29 12.15 12.42
C LYS A 178 4.26 13.12 11.84
N PRO A 179 2.97 12.71 11.74
CA PRO A 179 1.90 13.58 11.29
C PRO A 179 1.85 14.92 12.04
N SER A 180 1.86 16.02 11.30
CA SER A 180 1.89 17.38 11.86
C SER A 180 1.05 18.32 11.00
N SER A 181 0.44 19.33 11.60
CA SER A 181 -0.18 20.45 10.88
C SER A 181 0.43 21.79 11.30
N ALA A 182 1.57 21.76 12.01
CA ALA A 182 2.24 22.97 12.44
C ALA A 182 2.84 23.71 11.24
N ALA A 183 3.00 25.01 11.40
CA ALA A 183 3.73 25.83 10.48
C ALA A 183 4.76 26.67 11.23
N ALA A 184 5.82 27.05 10.53
CA ALA A 184 6.82 27.97 11.06
C ALA A 184 7.18 29.02 10.03
N VAL A 185 7.50 30.22 10.52
CA VAL A 185 7.94 31.35 9.70
C VAL A 185 9.46 31.33 9.58
N TYR A 186 9.94 31.37 8.34
CA TYR A 186 11.34 31.27 7.97
C TYR A 186 11.86 32.59 7.42
N LYS A 187 13.16 32.84 7.65
CA LYS A 187 13.88 33.96 7.04
C LYS A 187 14.38 33.63 5.63
N THR A 188 14.62 32.36 5.35
CA THR A 188 15.19 31.85 4.08
C THR A 188 14.51 30.54 3.68
N ALA A 189 14.62 30.16 2.41
CA ALA A 189 14.07 28.91 1.86
C ALA A 189 14.91 27.66 2.20
N ALA A 190 15.75 27.71 3.23
CA ALA A 190 16.60 26.58 3.61
C ALA A 190 15.83 25.64 4.55
N PRO A 191 15.63 24.36 4.19
CA PRO A 191 14.95 23.41 5.06
C PRO A 191 15.79 23.08 6.31
N ARG A 192 15.11 22.92 7.45
CA ARG A 192 15.61 22.48 8.76
C ARG A 192 15.16 21.07 9.13
N ASP A 193 14.36 20.43 8.29
CA ASP A 193 13.84 19.06 8.47
C ASP A 193 12.93 18.89 9.70
N SER A 194 12.10 19.88 10.01
CA SER A 194 11.11 19.77 11.09
C SER A 194 9.95 18.81 10.75
N GLY A 195 9.66 18.61 9.46
CA GLY A 195 8.45 17.95 9.02
C GLY A 195 7.21 18.86 9.05
N ASP A 196 7.37 20.17 9.21
CA ASP A 196 6.25 21.10 9.25
C ASP A 196 6.08 21.88 7.95
N TRP A 197 5.01 22.67 7.85
CA TRP A 197 4.88 23.65 6.78
C TRP A 197 5.87 24.81 7.03
N ALA A 198 6.66 25.17 6.02
CA ALA A 198 7.51 26.35 6.07
C ALA A 198 6.92 27.50 5.27
N TYR A 199 6.98 28.69 5.86
CA TYR A 199 6.50 29.93 5.27
C TYR A 199 7.59 30.99 5.28
N VAL A 200 8.04 31.44 4.10
CA VAL A 200 8.99 32.56 3.99
C VAL A 200 8.20 33.79 3.57
N ALA A 201 7.95 34.68 4.52
CA ALA A 201 7.30 35.94 4.27
C ALA A 201 8.18 36.82 3.37
N ALA A 202 7.56 37.50 2.41
CA ALA A 202 8.21 38.51 1.59
C ALA A 202 7.33 39.76 1.55
N LYS A 203 7.92 40.93 1.82
CA LYS A 203 7.17 42.19 1.94
C LYS A 203 6.49 42.60 0.63
N ASP A 204 7.23 42.47 -0.48
CA ASP A 204 6.80 42.98 -1.80
C ASP A 204 6.71 41.87 -2.86
N LYS A 205 6.79 40.60 -2.47
CA LYS A 205 6.78 39.44 -3.38
C LYS A 205 5.83 38.38 -2.86
N ALA A 206 5.44 37.43 -3.73
CA ALA A 206 4.74 36.25 -3.28
C ALA A 206 5.58 35.50 -2.23
N PRO A 207 5.00 35.14 -1.08
CA PRO A 207 5.70 34.36 -0.07
C PRO A 207 5.98 32.96 -0.62
N LEU A 208 7.03 32.32 -0.10
CA LEU A 208 7.30 30.93 -0.40
C LEU A 208 6.63 30.05 0.65
N VAL A 209 5.82 29.10 0.19
CA VAL A 209 5.28 28.01 1.01
C VAL A 209 5.89 26.73 0.51
N PHE A 210 6.50 25.95 1.40
CA PHE A 210 7.12 24.66 1.08
C PHE A 210 7.02 23.69 2.27
N ILE A 211 7.40 22.44 2.04
CA ILE A 211 7.45 21.41 3.08
C ILE A 211 8.85 21.41 3.69
N ASP A 212 8.97 21.65 4.99
CA ASP A 212 10.27 21.65 5.67
C ASP A 212 10.79 20.22 5.91
N CYS A 213 11.35 19.64 4.86
CA CYS A 213 11.93 18.32 4.91
C CYS A 213 13.15 18.21 4.00
N THR A 214 14.22 17.61 4.51
CA THR A 214 15.47 17.36 3.76
C THR A 214 15.47 16.01 3.05
N HIS A 215 14.50 15.15 3.36
CA HIS A 215 14.32 13.85 2.72
C HIS A 215 13.77 14.00 1.29
N LYS A 216 13.89 12.91 0.53
CA LYS A 216 13.36 12.80 -0.83
C LYS A 216 12.01 12.07 -0.85
N ASP A 217 11.20 12.38 -1.84
CA ASP A 217 10.01 11.60 -2.16
C ASP A 217 10.35 10.28 -2.87
N SER A 218 9.34 9.46 -3.14
CA SER A 218 9.45 8.16 -3.82
C SER A 218 10.05 8.24 -5.23
N ARG A 219 10.16 9.45 -5.81
CA ARG A 219 10.76 9.72 -7.12
C ARG A 219 12.14 10.37 -7.01
N GLY A 220 12.68 10.52 -5.81
CA GLY A 220 14.00 11.10 -5.56
C GLY A 220 14.04 12.63 -5.52
N ASN A 221 12.90 13.31 -5.56
CA ASN A 221 12.84 14.77 -5.50
C ASN A 221 12.86 15.24 -4.03
N PRO A 222 13.66 16.25 -3.66
CA PRO A 222 13.62 16.82 -2.32
C PRO A 222 12.24 17.39 -2.00
N TRP A 223 11.71 17.12 -0.81
CA TRP A 223 10.39 17.63 -0.40
C TRP A 223 10.29 19.15 -0.37
N SER A 224 11.38 19.81 0.01
CA SER A 224 11.51 21.26 0.06
C SER A 224 11.57 21.94 -1.32
N ALA A 225 11.68 21.17 -2.41
CA ALA A 225 11.68 21.71 -3.78
C ALA A 225 10.27 21.95 -4.34
N TYR A 226 9.23 21.43 -3.69
CA TYR A 226 7.82 21.62 -4.07
C TYR A 226 7.27 22.94 -3.53
#